data_AF-A0A7V5UQN9-F1
#
_entry.id   AF-A0A7V5UQN9-F1
#
_cell.length_a   1.000
_cell.length_b   1.000
_cell.length_c   1.000
_cell.angle_alpha   90.00
_cell.angle_beta   90.00
_cell.angle_gamma   90.00
#
_symmetry.space_group_name_H-M   'P 1'
#
loop_
_entity.id
_entity.type
_entity.pdbx_description
1 polymer ?
#
loop_
_entity_poly.entity_id
_entity_poly.type
_entity_poly.pdbx_seq_one_letter_code
_entity_poly.pdbx_strand_id
1 'polypeptide(L)'
;CLAMIFIAVTQHFIKGVFRGDHHLVKDFTRGIENVTEGMIAGARNMISIGIATAAAGVIVGAISLTGAHAMVGEVVEFLSGGNLIIMLVLVAIMSLILGMGLPTTANYLVVSSLMAPVIMMLAAKSGLILPLVAVHLFVFYFGILADDTPPVGLAAYAAAAISKGDPIKTGLQGFAYDIRTALLPFLFLFNTDLLLINVGPFKAILVFVIATMAMMLFASATQGWFFTKNKMWESAALLLVAFTLFRPGFWLDQVKPPFEARPGAEAMALAAAAPDGGTLRIRITGPDFDDPDKINYTSLILKLGKAGDGETRFTQSGLMVMEDNGKVIVEGLTWDSKLKHLDKLFTMGDPDKPLYIDEVLLENDRMPKEIFYIPALLLLGFIIMIQRRRHRTYRPEKEPATA
;
A
#
# COMPACT_ATOMS: atom_id res chain seq x y z
N CYS A 1 11.71 18.98 -12.20
CA CYS A 1 12.94 19.27 -12.97
C CYS A 1 12.80 20.46 -13.92
N LEU A 2 11.84 20.48 -14.85
CA LEU A 2 11.68 21.58 -15.82
C LEU A 2 11.54 22.96 -15.18
N ALA A 3 10.73 23.09 -14.12
CA ALA A 3 10.60 24.35 -13.38
C ALA A 3 11.93 24.82 -12.73
N MET A 4 12.73 23.89 -12.19
CA MET A 4 14.04 24.21 -11.61
C MET A 4 15.06 24.63 -12.67
N ILE A 5 15.06 23.97 -13.84
CA ILE A 5 15.90 24.34 -14.98
C ILE A 5 15.51 25.73 -15.47
N PHE A 6 14.22 25.98 -15.65
CA PHE A 6 13.71 27.29 -16.03
C PHE A 6 14.18 28.37 -15.05
N ILE A 7 13.97 28.15 -13.75
CA ILE A 7 14.42 29.07 -12.70
C ILE A 7 15.93 29.28 -12.77
N ALA A 8 16.74 28.23 -12.89
CA ALA A 8 18.20 28.33 -12.91
C ALA A 8 18.73 29.13 -14.11
N VAL A 9 18.13 28.94 -15.30
CA VAL A 9 18.47 29.68 -16.51
C VAL A 9 18.06 31.14 -16.41
N THR A 10 16.85 31.43 -15.90
CA THR A 10 16.29 32.78 -15.94
C THR A 10 16.61 33.64 -14.74
N GLN A 11 16.95 33.07 -13.57
CA GLN A 11 17.07 33.84 -12.32
C GLN A 11 18.15 34.92 -12.37
N HIS A 12 19.28 34.67 -13.04
CA HIS A 12 20.38 35.63 -13.12
C HIS A 12 20.04 36.76 -14.09
N PHE A 13 19.50 36.41 -15.26
CA PHE A 13 18.99 37.37 -16.23
C PHE A 13 17.93 38.30 -15.64
N ILE A 14 16.91 37.74 -14.97
CA ILE A 14 15.81 38.52 -14.37
C ILE A 14 16.35 39.45 -13.27
N LYS A 15 17.23 38.96 -12.39
CA LYS A 15 17.86 39.80 -11.36
C LYS A 15 18.73 40.91 -11.96
N GLY A 16 19.43 40.64 -13.06
CA GLY A 16 20.21 41.63 -13.81
C GLY A 16 19.33 42.74 -14.39
N VAL A 17 18.20 42.39 -15.03
CA VAL A 17 17.21 43.37 -15.54
C VAL A 17 16.69 44.26 -14.42
N PHE A 18 16.30 43.69 -13.27
CA PHE A 18 15.79 44.49 -12.14
C PHE A 18 16.86 45.38 -11.49
N ARG A 19 18.14 45.07 -11.65
CA ARG A 19 19.26 45.86 -11.10
C ARG A 19 19.79 46.91 -12.08
N GLY A 20 19.25 46.98 -13.29
CA GLY A 20 19.74 47.88 -14.34
C GLY A 20 21.11 47.47 -14.90
N ASP A 21 21.45 46.18 -14.81
CA ASP A 21 22.77 45.67 -15.19
C ASP A 21 22.89 45.55 -16.72
N HIS A 22 24.06 45.85 -17.29
CA HIS A 22 24.26 45.89 -18.75
C HIS A 22 24.76 44.55 -19.33
N HIS A 23 24.99 43.53 -18.50
CA HIS A 23 25.57 42.24 -18.90
C HIS A 23 24.55 41.09 -19.01
N LEU A 24 23.35 41.39 -19.50
CA LEU A 24 22.22 40.47 -19.58
C LEU A 24 22.53 39.15 -20.32
N VAL A 25 23.33 39.20 -21.40
CA VAL A 25 23.73 37.99 -22.14
C VAL A 25 24.65 37.10 -21.29
N LYS A 26 25.58 37.69 -20.53
CA LYS A 26 26.47 36.92 -19.65
C LYS A 26 25.69 36.29 -18.49
N ASP A 27 24.70 36.99 -17.95
CA ASP A 27 23.84 36.45 -16.90
C ASP A 27 23.00 35.26 -17.37
N PHE A 28 22.53 35.29 -18.62
CA PHE A 28 21.84 34.16 -19.24
C PHE A 28 22.78 32.98 -19.49
N THR A 29 23.98 33.22 -20.05
CA THR A 29 25.00 32.18 -20.25
C THR A 29 25.41 31.53 -18.93
N ARG A 30 25.59 32.32 -17.86
CA ARG A 30 25.85 31.81 -16.51
C ARG A 30 24.73 30.93 -15.98
N GLY A 31 23.47 31.26 -16.29
CA GLY A 31 22.33 30.41 -15.98
C GLY A 31 22.42 29.03 -16.67
N ILE A 32 22.84 29.00 -17.93
CA ILE A 32 23.09 27.75 -18.67
C ILE A 32 24.26 26.97 -18.06
N GLU A 33 25.37 27.63 -17.73
CA GLU A 33 26.53 27.01 -17.07
C GLU A 33 26.15 26.38 -15.73
N ASN A 34 25.35 27.06 -14.90
CA ASN A 34 24.86 26.50 -13.65
C ASN A 34 24.01 25.24 -13.87
N VAL A 35 23.21 25.21 -14.95
CA VAL A 35 22.41 24.02 -15.31
C VAL A 35 23.31 22.89 -15.76
N THR A 36 24.32 23.14 -16.60
CA THR A 36 25.23 22.09 -17.06
C THR A 36 26.07 21.54 -15.91
N GLU A 37 26.59 22.40 -15.02
CA GLU A 37 27.26 21.99 -13.78
C GLU A 37 26.34 21.18 -12.88
N GLY A 38 25.09 21.62 -12.70
CA GLY A 38 24.07 20.89 -11.95
C GLY A 38 23.78 19.50 -12.54
N MET A 39 23.72 19.37 -13.87
CA MET A 39 23.57 18.09 -14.54
C MET A 39 24.80 17.18 -14.36
N ILE A 40 26.01 17.73 -14.44
CA ILE A 40 27.26 16.99 -14.21
C ILE A 40 27.32 16.50 -12.76
N ALA A 41 26.99 17.36 -11.79
CA ALA A 41 26.93 16.99 -10.38
C ALA A 41 25.87 15.91 -10.12
N GLY A 42 24.69 16.04 -10.73
CA GLY A 42 23.65 15.01 -10.70
C GLY A 42 24.14 13.66 -11.24
N ALA A 43 24.79 13.66 -12.41
CA ALA A 43 25.35 12.45 -13.01
C ALA A 43 26.42 11.80 -12.12
N ARG A 44 27.30 12.58 -11.48
CA ARG A 44 28.31 12.08 -10.53
C ARG A 44 27.67 11.46 -9.28
N ASN A 45 26.66 12.12 -8.71
CA ASN A 45 25.93 11.61 -7.55
C ASN A 45 25.14 10.33 -7.87
N MET A 46 24.76 10.13 -9.14
CA MET A 46 24.08 8.91 -9.58
C MET A 46 25.00 7.69 -9.70
N ILE A 47 26.33 7.83 -9.70
CA ILE A 47 27.26 6.71 -9.88
C ILE A 47 27.10 5.67 -8.75
N SER A 48 27.03 6.12 -7.49
CA SER A 48 26.89 5.21 -6.34
C SER A 48 25.54 4.47 -6.35
N ILE A 49 24.46 5.18 -6.73
CA ILE A 49 23.13 4.59 -6.89
C ILE A 49 23.13 3.58 -8.06
N GLY A 50 23.81 3.89 -9.16
CA GLY A 50 23.96 3.00 -10.31
C GLY A 50 24.65 1.68 -9.95
N ILE A 51 25.74 1.74 -9.18
CA ILE A 51 26.45 0.52 -8.72
C ILE A 51 25.56 -0.29 -7.77
N ALA A 52 24.90 0.36 -6.81
CA ALA A 52 24.02 -0.32 -5.86
C ALA A 52 22.81 -0.98 -6.55
N THR A 53 22.22 -0.32 -7.55
CA THR A 53 21.09 -0.87 -8.32
C THR A 53 21.52 -1.99 -9.26
N ALA A 54 22.72 -1.93 -9.85
CA ALA A 54 23.28 -3.04 -10.62
C ALA A 54 23.49 -4.29 -9.75
N ALA A 55 24.07 -4.13 -8.54
CA ALA A 55 24.24 -5.23 -7.59
C ALA A 55 22.88 -5.78 -7.11
N ALA A 56 21.93 -4.90 -6.77
CA ALA A 56 20.56 -5.30 -6.44
C ALA A 56 19.91 -6.09 -7.58
N GLY A 57 20.10 -5.67 -8.83
CA GLY A 57 19.57 -6.38 -10.00
C GLY A 57 20.10 -7.82 -10.14
N VAL A 58 21.37 -8.06 -9.82
CA VAL A 58 21.95 -9.42 -9.78
C VAL A 58 21.29 -10.26 -8.69
N ILE A 59 21.08 -9.69 -7.50
CA ILE A 59 20.38 -10.35 -6.40
C ILE A 59 18.94 -10.71 -6.81
N VAL A 60 18.19 -9.75 -7.38
CA VAL A 60 16.83 -9.96 -7.88
C VAL A 60 16.80 -11.06 -8.95
N GLY A 61 17.74 -11.06 -9.89
CA GLY A 61 17.86 -12.08 -10.92
C GLY A 61 18.09 -13.48 -10.33
N ALA A 62 19.01 -13.61 -9.37
CA ALA A 62 19.26 -14.87 -8.69
C ALA A 62 18.06 -15.37 -7.88
N ILE A 63 17.37 -14.48 -7.18
CA ILE A 63 16.13 -14.79 -6.42
C ILE A 63 15.02 -15.26 -7.36
N SER A 64 14.84 -14.56 -8.49
CA SER A 64 13.79 -14.90 -9.45
C SER A 64 14.04 -16.24 -10.15
N LEU A 65 15.31 -16.59 -10.39
CA LEU A 65 15.67 -17.88 -10.99
C LEU A 65 15.57 -19.04 -10.01
N THR A 66 15.86 -18.80 -8.72
CA THR A 66 15.79 -19.83 -7.67
C THR A 66 14.38 -20.04 -7.13
N GLY A 67 13.44 -19.11 -7.39
CA GLY A 67 12.08 -19.17 -6.83
C GLY A 67 12.02 -18.86 -5.34
N ALA A 68 13.05 -18.21 -4.77
CA ALA A 68 13.16 -17.96 -3.33
C ALA A 68 11.98 -17.16 -2.75
N HIS A 69 11.27 -16.37 -3.57
CA HIS A 69 10.04 -15.68 -3.14
C HIS A 69 8.93 -16.64 -2.73
N ALA A 70 8.80 -17.82 -3.36
CA ALA A 70 7.79 -18.81 -3.02
C ALA A 70 8.06 -19.42 -1.64
N MET A 71 9.32 -19.82 -1.40
CA MET A 71 9.79 -20.33 -0.11
C MET A 71 9.53 -19.33 1.03
N VAL A 72 9.82 -18.04 0.80
CA VAL A 72 9.51 -16.99 1.79
C VAL A 72 8.01 -16.89 2.03
N GLY A 73 7.20 -16.98 0.96
CA GLY A 73 5.75 -16.97 1.07
C GLY A 73 5.21 -18.14 1.91
N GLU A 74 5.72 -19.35 1.70
CA GLU A 74 5.37 -20.53 2.50
C GLU A 74 5.73 -20.38 3.97
N VAL A 75 6.93 -19.86 4.27
CA VAL A 75 7.34 -19.59 5.66
C VAL A 75 6.42 -18.58 6.31
N VAL A 76 6.06 -17.50 5.61
CA VAL A 76 5.12 -16.50 6.11
C VAL A 76 3.73 -17.12 6.32
N GLU A 77 3.25 -17.92 5.37
CA GLU A 77 1.96 -18.60 5.44
C GLU A 77 1.90 -19.52 6.66
N PHE A 78 2.91 -20.38 6.81
CA PHE A 78 3.05 -21.30 7.93
C PHE A 78 3.07 -20.57 9.28
N LEU A 79 3.93 -19.55 9.43
CA LEU A 79 4.04 -18.77 10.67
C LEU A 79 2.77 -17.98 10.99
N SER A 80 2.05 -17.54 9.96
CA SER A 80 0.81 -16.78 10.13
C SER A 80 -0.42 -17.64 10.46
N GLY A 81 -0.34 -18.96 10.23
CA GLY A 81 -1.47 -19.88 10.40
C GLY A 81 -2.68 -19.52 9.53
N GLY A 82 -2.47 -18.91 8.36
CA GLY A 82 -3.55 -18.46 7.48
C GLY A 82 -4.15 -17.09 7.84
N ASN A 83 -3.68 -16.41 8.90
CA ASN A 83 -4.20 -15.10 9.27
C ASN A 83 -3.54 -13.98 8.45
N LEU A 84 -4.32 -13.33 7.59
CA LEU A 84 -3.86 -12.24 6.71
C LEU A 84 -3.17 -11.09 7.45
N ILE A 85 -3.66 -10.67 8.62
CA ILE A 85 -3.06 -9.56 9.36
C ILE A 85 -1.68 -9.97 9.88
N ILE A 86 -1.54 -11.20 10.38
CA ILE A 86 -0.25 -11.74 10.83
C ILE A 86 0.69 -11.85 9.62
N MET A 87 0.22 -12.32 8.46
CA MET A 87 1.02 -12.36 7.22
C MET A 87 1.57 -10.97 6.87
N LEU A 88 0.72 -9.94 6.85
CA LEU A 88 1.13 -8.59 6.51
C LEU A 88 2.14 -8.02 7.53
N VAL A 89 1.98 -8.32 8.82
CA VAL A 89 2.94 -7.93 9.85
C VAL A 89 4.28 -8.65 9.67
N LEU A 90 4.27 -9.95 9.38
CA LEU A 90 5.50 -10.70 9.09
C LEU A 90 6.22 -10.15 7.86
N VAL A 91 5.48 -9.88 6.77
CA VAL A 91 6.08 -9.27 5.58
C VAL A 91 6.61 -7.87 5.86
N ALA A 92 5.92 -7.06 6.67
CA ALA A 92 6.43 -5.75 7.09
C ALA A 92 7.76 -5.88 7.85
N ILE A 93 7.85 -6.82 8.80
CA ILE A 93 9.09 -7.10 9.55
C ILE A 93 10.20 -7.59 8.61
N MET A 94 9.90 -8.52 7.70
CA MET A 94 10.88 -9.01 6.73
C MET A 94 11.34 -7.89 5.78
N SER A 95 10.44 -7.01 5.35
CA SER A 95 10.76 -5.84 4.52
C SER A 95 11.68 -4.87 5.27
N LEU A 96 11.44 -4.64 6.57
CA LEU A 96 12.33 -3.86 7.42
C LEU A 96 13.72 -4.49 7.50
N ILE A 97 13.80 -5.79 7.76
CA ILE A 97 15.08 -6.50 7.90
C ILE A 97 15.88 -6.48 6.61
N LEU A 98 15.23 -6.77 5.48
CA LEU A 98 15.87 -6.79 4.16
C LEU A 98 16.31 -5.40 3.71
N GLY A 99 15.61 -4.35 4.13
CA GLY A 99 15.91 -2.98 3.75
C GLY A 99 17.09 -2.36 4.51
N MET A 100 17.46 -2.91 5.69
CA MET A 100 18.52 -2.35 6.52
C MET A 100 19.86 -2.31 5.79
N GLY A 101 20.44 -1.11 5.66
CA GLY A 101 21.79 -0.91 5.14
C GLY A 101 21.89 -0.79 3.62
N LEU A 102 20.77 -0.71 2.90
CA LEU A 102 20.73 -0.48 1.46
C LEU A 102 20.28 0.94 1.13
N PRO A 103 20.84 1.62 0.11
CA PRO A 103 20.29 2.88 -0.37
C PRO A 103 18.83 2.71 -0.80
N THR A 104 17.96 3.69 -0.52
CA THR A 104 16.50 3.60 -0.73
C THR A 104 16.08 3.02 -2.09
N THR A 105 16.75 3.40 -3.18
CA THR A 105 16.47 2.84 -4.52
C THR A 105 16.80 1.36 -4.62
N ALA A 106 17.97 0.94 -4.13
CA ALA A 106 18.41 -0.45 -4.15
C ALA A 106 17.58 -1.31 -3.19
N ASN A 107 17.26 -0.77 -2.02
CA ASN A 107 16.34 -1.34 -1.04
C ASN A 107 15.00 -1.66 -1.70
N TYR A 108 14.36 -0.68 -2.34
CA TYR A 108 13.09 -0.90 -3.02
C TYR A 108 13.18 -2.00 -4.09
N LEU A 109 14.25 -2.05 -4.90
CA LEU A 109 14.41 -3.10 -5.91
C LEU A 109 14.46 -4.51 -5.27
N VAL A 110 15.27 -4.69 -4.24
CA VAL A 110 15.41 -5.98 -3.54
C VAL A 110 14.09 -6.34 -2.85
N VAL A 111 13.58 -5.46 -1.98
CA VAL A 111 12.40 -5.72 -1.16
C VAL A 111 11.15 -5.91 -2.02
N SER A 112 10.91 -5.07 -3.03
CA SER A 112 9.72 -5.23 -3.88
C SER A 112 9.76 -6.48 -4.74
N SER A 113 10.94 -6.88 -5.24
CA SER A 113 11.06 -8.11 -6.04
C SER A 113 10.76 -9.38 -5.26
N LEU A 114 11.04 -9.39 -3.95
CA LEU A 114 10.85 -10.55 -3.10
C LEU A 114 9.50 -10.52 -2.36
N MET A 115 9.14 -9.37 -1.76
CA MET A 115 7.98 -9.26 -0.85
C MET A 115 6.67 -8.93 -1.57
N ALA A 116 6.69 -8.20 -2.69
CA ALA A 116 5.43 -7.88 -3.38
C ALA A 116 4.74 -9.13 -3.96
N PRO A 117 5.45 -10.08 -4.61
CA PRO A 117 4.84 -11.34 -5.04
C PRO A 117 4.26 -12.15 -3.87
N VAL A 118 4.96 -12.17 -2.72
CA VAL A 118 4.49 -12.85 -1.52
C VAL A 118 3.18 -12.27 -1.01
N ILE A 119 3.06 -10.95 -0.88
CA ILE A 119 1.80 -10.30 -0.47
C ILE A 119 0.69 -10.60 -1.46
N MET A 120 0.96 -10.50 -2.77
CA MET A 120 -0.05 -10.76 -3.80
C MET A 120 -0.57 -12.20 -3.74
N MET A 121 0.33 -13.17 -3.60
CA MET A 121 0.01 -14.59 -3.49
C MET A 121 -0.84 -14.86 -2.25
N LEU A 122 -0.37 -14.42 -1.08
CA LEU A 122 -1.05 -14.65 0.19
C LEU A 122 -2.39 -13.93 0.30
N ALA A 123 -2.49 -12.72 -0.25
CA ALA A 123 -3.75 -11.99 -0.32
C ALA A 123 -4.75 -12.72 -1.22
N ALA A 124 -4.33 -13.17 -2.41
CA ALA A 124 -5.19 -13.88 -3.34
C ALA A 124 -5.71 -15.20 -2.75
N LYS A 125 -4.86 -15.94 -2.02
CA LYS A 125 -5.26 -17.11 -1.23
C LYS A 125 -6.29 -16.72 -0.17
N SER A 126 -6.04 -15.67 0.61
CA SER A 126 -6.95 -15.17 1.65
C SER A 126 -8.27 -14.58 1.12
N GLY A 127 -8.55 -14.68 -0.19
CA GLY A 127 -9.75 -14.10 -0.78
C GLY A 127 -9.74 -12.58 -0.82
N LEU A 128 -8.55 -11.95 -0.84
CA LEU A 128 -8.38 -10.51 -0.95
C LEU A 128 -7.57 -10.16 -2.20
N ILE A 129 -8.10 -9.28 -3.03
CA ILE A 129 -7.38 -8.82 -4.22
C ILE A 129 -6.95 -7.39 -3.97
N LEU A 130 -5.63 -7.21 -3.87
CA LEU A 130 -5.00 -5.93 -3.59
C LEU A 130 -4.53 -5.28 -4.90
N PRO A 131 -4.70 -3.95 -5.07
CA PRO A 131 -4.08 -3.26 -6.19
C PRO A 131 -2.57 -3.36 -6.10
N LEU A 132 -1.91 -3.68 -7.22
CA LEU A 132 -0.47 -3.87 -7.26
C LEU A 132 0.29 -2.62 -6.76
N VAL A 133 -0.18 -1.42 -7.10
CA VAL A 133 0.40 -0.16 -6.62
C VAL A 133 0.38 -0.08 -5.08
N ALA A 134 -0.71 -0.53 -4.44
CA ALA A 134 -0.81 -0.52 -2.98
C ALA A 134 0.21 -1.48 -2.36
N VAL A 135 0.40 -2.67 -2.94
CA VAL A 135 1.41 -3.63 -2.48
C VAL A 135 2.83 -3.08 -2.64
N HIS A 136 3.15 -2.47 -3.78
CA HIS A 136 4.46 -1.84 -3.99
C HIS A 136 4.71 -0.68 -3.02
N LEU A 137 3.70 0.16 -2.75
CA LEU A 137 3.80 1.22 -1.76
C LEU A 137 3.94 0.67 -0.33
N PHE A 138 3.29 -0.45 -0.01
CA PHE A 138 3.42 -1.10 1.30
C PHE A 138 4.86 -1.53 1.56
N VAL A 139 5.44 -2.30 0.63
CA VAL A 139 6.81 -2.79 0.78
C VAL A 139 7.83 -1.66 0.67
N PHE A 140 7.57 -0.64 -0.17
CA PHE A 140 8.40 0.56 -0.24
C PHE A 140 8.40 1.33 1.08
N TYR A 141 7.24 1.47 1.73
CA TYR A 141 7.10 2.16 3.01
C TYR A 141 7.94 1.49 4.10
N PHE A 142 7.86 0.17 4.24
CA PHE A 142 8.68 -0.55 5.21
C PHE A 142 10.15 -0.58 4.81
N GLY A 143 10.47 -0.55 3.52
CA GLY A 143 11.83 -0.34 3.03
C GLY A 143 12.42 0.98 3.54
N ILE A 144 11.74 2.11 3.33
CA ILE A 144 12.25 3.42 3.81
C ILE A 144 12.24 3.53 5.33
N LEU A 145 11.28 2.91 6.01
CA LEU A 145 11.23 2.90 7.47
C LEU A 145 12.41 2.11 8.08
N ALA A 146 13.02 1.18 7.33
CA ALA A 146 14.22 0.47 7.76
C ALA A 146 15.41 1.43 7.95
N ASP A 147 15.51 2.48 7.12
CA ASP A 147 16.58 3.48 7.22
C ASP A 147 16.43 4.39 8.45
N ASP A 148 15.20 4.56 8.96
CA ASP A 148 14.91 5.30 10.20
C ASP A 148 15.08 4.43 11.46
N THR A 149 14.93 3.10 11.32
CA THR A 149 14.95 2.17 12.45
C THR A 149 16.36 2.03 13.05
N PRO A 150 16.54 2.19 14.38
CA PRO A 150 17.81 1.88 15.04
C PRO A 150 18.19 0.40 14.84
N PRO A 151 19.46 0.07 14.53
CA PRO A 151 20.66 0.90 14.65
C PRO A 151 21.04 1.71 13.39
N VAL A 152 20.28 1.65 12.29
CA VAL A 152 20.68 2.25 10.99
C VAL A 152 20.51 3.78 10.99
N GLY A 153 19.31 4.28 11.33
CA GLY A 153 18.93 5.67 11.64
C GLY A 153 19.87 6.83 11.26
N LEU A 154 20.38 6.93 10.02
CA LEU A 154 21.45 7.88 9.63
C LEU A 154 21.10 9.34 9.96
N ALA A 155 19.83 9.72 9.80
CA ALA A 155 19.32 11.05 10.15
C ALA A 155 19.44 11.34 11.66
N ALA A 156 19.18 10.33 12.50
CA ALA A 156 19.33 10.45 13.94
C ALA A 156 20.81 10.61 14.35
N TYR A 157 21.75 9.95 13.67
CA TYR A 157 23.19 10.17 13.88
C TYR A 157 23.61 11.60 13.52
N ALA A 158 23.13 12.13 12.40
CA ALA A 158 23.41 13.51 12.00
C ALA A 158 22.79 14.52 12.99
N ALA A 159 21.54 14.29 13.42
CA ALA A 159 20.86 15.14 14.41
C ALA A 159 21.56 15.09 15.78
N ALA A 160 22.04 13.93 16.20
CA ALA A 160 22.82 13.76 17.43
C ALA A 160 24.16 14.50 17.37
N ALA A 161 24.85 14.48 16.22
CA ALA A 161 26.08 15.24 16.03
C ALA A 161 25.87 16.76 16.14
N ILE A 162 24.73 17.28 15.66
CA ILE A 162 24.38 18.70 15.78
C ILE A 162 23.98 19.06 17.22
N SER A 163 23.15 18.23 17.86
CA SER A 163 22.64 18.46 19.21
C SER A 163 23.60 18.04 20.33
N LYS A 164 24.71 17.38 20.01
CA LYS A 164 25.67 16.77 20.95
C LYS A 164 25.04 15.70 21.85
N GLY A 165 23.98 15.04 21.36
CA GLY A 165 23.30 13.94 22.04
C GLY A 165 23.92 12.57 21.74
N ASP A 166 23.44 11.54 22.44
CA ASP A 166 23.76 10.15 22.11
C ASP A 166 22.98 9.73 20.86
N PRO A 167 23.64 9.24 19.79
CA PRO A 167 22.97 8.88 18.55
C PRO A 167 21.92 7.79 18.67
N ILE A 168 22.16 6.77 19.50
CA ILE A 168 21.24 5.65 19.68
C ILE A 168 20.01 6.11 20.45
N LYS A 169 20.18 6.90 21.52
CA LYS A 169 19.05 7.47 22.26
C LYS A 169 18.22 8.43 21.39
N THR A 170 18.89 9.23 20.57
CA THR A 170 18.23 10.13 19.61
C THR A 170 17.42 9.34 18.59
N GLY A 171 17.99 8.26 18.04
CA GLY A 171 17.32 7.37 17.10
C GLY A 171 16.13 6.65 17.72
N LEU A 172 16.29 6.08 18.93
CA LEU A 172 15.18 5.42 19.64
C LEU A 172 14.04 6.39 19.93
N GLN A 173 14.35 7.63 20.33
CA GLN A 173 13.32 8.65 20.59
C GLN A 173 12.62 9.09 19.31
N GLY A 174 13.37 9.31 18.22
CA GLY A 174 12.84 9.67 16.90
C GLY A 174 11.94 8.58 16.34
N PHE A 175 12.44 7.34 16.31
CA PHE A 175 11.69 6.18 15.86
C PHE A 175 10.44 5.94 16.71
N ALA A 176 10.53 6.11 18.04
CA ALA A 176 9.34 6.02 18.91
C ALA A 176 8.28 7.09 18.58
N TYR A 177 8.66 8.21 17.98
CA TYR A 177 7.72 9.20 17.45
C TYR A 177 7.14 8.78 16.11
N ASP A 178 7.98 8.36 15.17
CA ASP A 178 7.57 8.03 13.80
C ASP A 178 6.86 6.69 13.66
N ILE A 179 7.14 5.67 14.48
CA ILE A 179 6.54 4.33 14.39
C ILE A 179 5.00 4.32 14.36
N ARG A 180 4.36 5.38 14.86
CA ARG A 180 2.92 5.63 14.73
C ARG A 180 2.45 5.64 13.28
N THR A 181 3.27 6.13 12.36
CA THR A 181 2.97 6.20 10.93
C THR A 181 3.05 4.83 10.25
N ALA A 182 3.69 3.81 10.87
CA ALA A 182 3.78 2.45 10.34
C ALA A 182 2.44 1.72 10.21
N LEU A 183 1.36 2.25 10.79
CA LEU A 183 0.01 1.74 10.58
C LEU A 183 -0.55 2.12 9.20
N LEU A 184 -0.08 3.24 8.61
CA LEU A 184 -0.62 3.79 7.37
C LEU A 184 -0.62 2.81 6.19
N PRO A 185 0.45 2.02 5.97
CA PRO A 185 0.45 0.97 4.94
C PRO A 185 -0.66 -0.05 5.07
N PHE A 186 -0.95 -0.51 6.29
CA PHE A 186 -2.05 -1.42 6.53
C PHE A 186 -3.39 -0.76 6.18
N LEU A 187 -3.56 0.52 6.52
CA LEU A 187 -4.80 1.25 6.25
C LEU A 187 -5.07 1.39 4.75
N PHE A 188 -4.06 1.78 3.96
CA PHE A 188 -4.28 1.97 2.52
C PHE A 188 -4.39 0.66 1.73
N LEU A 189 -3.88 -0.46 2.26
CA LEU A 189 -4.12 -1.79 1.68
C LEU A 189 -5.61 -2.16 1.74
N PHE A 190 -6.30 -1.78 2.82
CA PHE A 190 -7.74 -2.05 2.98
C PHE A 190 -8.64 -0.87 2.56
N ASN A 191 -8.08 0.31 2.32
CA ASN A 191 -8.80 1.48 1.82
C ASN A 191 -7.95 2.24 0.78
N THR A 192 -8.09 1.83 -0.47
CA THR A 192 -7.34 2.37 -1.62
C THR A 192 -7.74 3.79 -2.00
N ASP A 193 -8.83 4.32 -1.43
CA ASP A 193 -9.19 5.74 -1.56
C ASP A 193 -8.09 6.65 -1.00
N LEU A 194 -7.35 6.18 0.01
CA LEU A 194 -6.19 6.90 0.57
C LEU A 194 -5.05 7.08 -0.45
N LEU A 195 -5.00 6.22 -1.46
CA LEU A 195 -4.06 6.29 -2.58
C LEU A 195 -4.64 7.03 -3.79
N LEU A 196 -5.85 7.59 -3.67
CA LEU A 196 -6.59 8.26 -4.74
C LEU A 196 -6.86 7.38 -5.97
N ILE A 197 -6.88 6.05 -5.79
CA ILE A 197 -7.16 5.10 -6.87
C ILE A 197 -8.65 5.17 -7.20
N ASN A 198 -8.98 5.53 -8.45
CA ASN A 198 -10.37 5.69 -8.94
C ASN A 198 -11.20 6.71 -8.13
N VAL A 199 -10.57 7.76 -7.61
CA VAL A 199 -11.22 8.78 -6.79
C VAL A 199 -11.40 10.08 -7.57
N GLY A 200 -12.65 10.56 -7.70
CA GLY A 200 -12.96 11.87 -8.30
C GLY A 200 -12.54 13.05 -7.41
N PRO A 201 -12.41 14.27 -7.96
CA PRO A 201 -11.82 15.43 -7.26
C PRO A 201 -12.54 15.80 -5.96
N PHE A 202 -13.87 15.75 -5.92
CA PHE A 202 -14.64 16.04 -4.70
C PHE A 202 -14.36 15.02 -3.60
N LYS A 203 -14.38 13.72 -3.95
CA LYS A 203 -14.09 12.63 -3.02
C LYS A 203 -12.62 12.70 -2.55
N ALA A 204 -11.69 13.12 -3.40
CA ALA A 204 -10.28 13.29 -3.03
C ALA A 204 -10.10 14.33 -1.92
N ILE A 205 -10.79 15.48 -2.00
CA ILE A 205 -10.77 16.51 -0.94
C ILE A 205 -11.36 15.95 0.35
N LEU A 206 -12.48 15.23 0.27
CA LEU A 206 -13.11 14.61 1.43
C LEU A 206 -12.17 13.59 2.10
N VAL A 207 -11.55 12.70 1.31
CA VAL A 207 -10.57 11.72 1.80
C VAL A 207 -9.39 12.42 2.45
N PHE A 208 -8.86 13.50 1.86
CA PHE A 208 -7.78 14.28 2.44
C PHE A 208 -8.14 14.85 3.82
N VAL A 209 -9.33 15.47 3.94
CA VAL A 209 -9.80 16.05 5.22
C VAL A 209 -9.97 14.96 6.28
N ILE A 210 -10.59 13.84 5.90
CA ILE A 210 -10.85 12.72 6.81
C ILE A 210 -9.56 12.04 7.24
N ALA A 211 -8.64 11.77 6.31
CA ALA A 211 -7.34 11.16 6.61
C ALA A 211 -6.51 12.07 7.53
N THR A 212 -6.50 13.39 7.26
CA THR A 212 -5.82 14.37 8.11
C THR A 212 -6.38 14.35 9.52
N MET A 213 -7.71 14.41 9.67
CA MET A 213 -8.38 14.33 10.96
C MET A 213 -8.08 13.01 11.67
N ALA A 214 -8.19 11.88 10.97
CA ALA A 214 -7.95 10.56 11.54
C ALA A 214 -6.50 10.39 12.01
N MET A 215 -5.50 10.87 11.25
CA MET A 215 -4.10 10.88 11.68
C MET A 215 -3.88 11.76 12.92
N MET A 216 -4.52 12.93 12.98
CA MET A 216 -4.42 13.81 14.14
C MET A 216 -5.01 13.17 15.40
N LEU A 217 -6.16 12.49 15.29
CA LEU A 217 -6.78 11.77 16.40
C LEU A 217 -5.95 10.55 16.82
N PHE A 218 -5.36 9.83 15.86
CA PHE A 218 -4.47 8.71 16.14
C PHE A 218 -3.20 9.16 16.88
N ALA A 219 -2.55 10.23 16.41
CA ALA A 219 -1.40 10.83 17.08
C ALA A 219 -1.78 11.29 18.50
N SER A 220 -2.90 11.99 18.64
CA SER A 220 -3.40 12.45 19.93
C SER A 220 -3.68 11.31 20.91
N ALA A 221 -4.30 10.22 20.44
CA ALA A 221 -4.63 9.07 21.27
C ALA A 221 -3.37 8.34 21.77
N THR A 222 -2.40 8.14 20.87
CA THR A 222 -1.12 7.45 21.14
C THR A 222 -0.11 8.31 21.90
N GLN A 223 -0.23 9.64 21.86
CA GLN A 223 0.54 10.56 22.71
C GLN A 223 -0.13 10.81 24.07
N GLY A 224 -1.40 10.40 24.22
CA GLY A 224 -2.15 10.58 25.47
C GLY A 224 -2.60 12.03 25.72
N TRP A 225 -2.63 12.87 24.68
CA TRP A 225 -3.02 14.28 24.80
C TRP A 225 -3.84 14.75 23.60
N PHE A 226 -4.98 15.38 23.85
CA PHE A 226 -5.77 16.09 22.83
C PHE A 226 -5.97 17.55 23.21
N PHE A 227 -7.07 17.90 23.88
CA PHE A 227 -7.23 19.20 24.55
C PHE A 227 -6.75 19.16 26.00
N THR A 228 -6.81 18.00 26.61
CA THR A 228 -6.29 17.70 27.95
C THR A 228 -5.58 16.36 27.91
N LYS A 229 -4.89 15.98 28.99
CA LYS A 229 -4.44 14.59 29.19
C LYS A 229 -5.61 13.63 29.01
N ASN A 230 -5.45 12.66 28.12
CA ASN A 230 -6.47 11.67 27.81
C ASN A 230 -6.58 10.64 28.94
N LYS A 231 -7.80 10.23 29.27
CA LYS A 231 -8.02 8.99 30.05
C LYS A 231 -7.81 7.79 29.14
N MET A 232 -7.50 6.61 29.70
CA MET A 232 -7.29 5.38 28.91
C MET A 232 -8.47 5.08 27.98
N TRP A 233 -9.71 5.24 28.46
CA TRP A 233 -10.92 5.04 27.64
C TRP A 233 -11.10 6.12 26.57
N GLU A 234 -10.64 7.36 26.80
CA GLU A 234 -10.68 8.42 25.79
C GLU A 234 -9.67 8.15 24.68
N SER A 235 -8.46 7.70 25.02
CA SER A 235 -7.49 7.23 24.03
C SER A 235 -8.05 6.04 23.24
N ALA A 236 -8.67 5.05 23.89
CA ALA A 236 -9.31 3.93 23.20
C ALA A 236 -10.45 4.40 22.27
N ALA A 237 -11.27 5.34 22.72
CA ALA A 237 -12.36 5.90 21.90
C ALA A 237 -11.82 6.74 20.73
N LEU A 238 -10.77 7.53 20.92
CA LEU A 238 -10.09 8.27 19.84
C LEU A 238 -9.46 7.33 18.80
N LEU A 239 -8.86 6.21 19.24
CA LEU A 239 -8.37 5.17 18.34
C LEU A 239 -9.50 4.52 17.55
N LEU A 240 -10.64 4.23 18.20
CA LEU A 240 -11.83 3.70 17.55
C LEU A 240 -12.39 4.66 16.50
N VAL A 241 -12.44 5.96 16.81
CA VAL A 241 -12.84 7.02 15.86
C VAL A 241 -11.87 7.06 14.69
N ALA A 242 -10.56 7.12 14.94
CA ALA A 242 -9.55 7.14 13.89
C ALA A 242 -9.64 5.91 12.97
N PHE A 243 -9.76 4.70 13.55
CA PHE A 243 -9.95 3.46 12.81
C PHE A 243 -11.21 3.49 11.94
N THR A 244 -12.33 3.96 12.48
CA THR A 244 -13.60 4.06 11.74
C THR A 244 -13.53 5.07 10.60
N LEU A 245 -12.80 6.18 10.78
CA LEU A 245 -12.58 7.15 9.72
C LEU A 245 -11.68 6.60 8.60
N PHE A 246 -10.64 5.84 8.94
CA PHE A 246 -9.75 5.22 7.95
C PHE A 246 -10.35 4.04 7.22
N ARG A 247 -11.10 3.18 7.92
CA ARG A 247 -11.67 1.95 7.37
C ARG A 247 -13.14 1.81 7.78
N PRO A 248 -14.03 2.71 7.32
CA PRO A 248 -15.46 2.59 7.63
C PRO A 248 -16.08 1.31 7.05
N GLY A 249 -15.51 0.81 5.95
CA GLY A 249 -15.93 -0.44 5.30
C GLY A 249 -15.85 -1.65 6.22
N PHE A 250 -14.95 -1.67 7.22
CA PHE A 250 -14.85 -2.78 8.17
C PHE A 250 -16.18 -3.03 8.89
N TRP A 251 -16.89 -1.96 9.28
CA TRP A 251 -18.18 -2.09 9.94
C TRP A 251 -19.29 -2.46 8.98
N LEU A 252 -19.24 -1.94 7.75
CA LEU A 252 -20.19 -2.30 6.71
C LEU A 252 -20.09 -3.79 6.36
N ASP A 253 -18.88 -4.34 6.31
CA ASP A 253 -18.62 -5.75 6.02
C ASP A 253 -19.26 -6.70 7.05
N GLN A 254 -19.37 -6.27 8.31
CA GLN A 254 -20.05 -7.02 9.38
C GLN A 254 -21.58 -7.00 9.24
N VAL A 255 -22.14 -5.94 8.66
CA VAL A 255 -23.58 -5.79 8.45
C VAL A 255 -24.01 -6.46 7.15
N LYS A 256 -23.23 -6.27 6.08
CA LYS A 256 -23.47 -6.83 4.75
C LYS A 256 -22.11 -7.22 4.14
N PRO A 257 -21.88 -8.49 3.72
CA PRO A 257 -20.61 -8.94 3.13
C PRO A 257 -20.33 -8.42 1.69
N PRO A 258 -19.10 -7.96 1.38
CA PRO A 258 -18.70 -7.29 0.11
C PRO A 258 -19.19 -7.96 -1.15
N PHE A 259 -19.08 -9.27 -1.16
CA PHE A 259 -19.44 -10.10 -2.28
C PHE A 259 -20.47 -11.13 -1.84
N GLU A 260 -21.41 -11.42 -2.74
CA GLU A 260 -22.28 -12.58 -2.64
C GLU A 260 -21.60 -13.72 -3.41
N ALA A 261 -21.33 -14.83 -2.72
CA ALA A 261 -20.78 -16.03 -3.34
C ALA A 261 -21.89 -16.78 -4.07
N ARG A 262 -21.78 -16.86 -5.41
CA ARG A 262 -22.61 -17.72 -6.26
C ARG A 262 -21.85 -18.98 -6.63
N PRO A 263 -22.53 -20.13 -6.80
CA PRO A 263 -21.89 -21.36 -7.24
C PRO A 263 -21.15 -21.17 -8.57
N GLY A 264 -19.97 -21.79 -8.71
CA GLY A 264 -19.18 -21.73 -9.95
C GLY A 264 -19.90 -22.28 -11.18
N ALA A 265 -20.94 -23.10 -11.02
CA ALA A 265 -21.83 -23.54 -12.10
C ALA A 265 -22.49 -22.35 -12.84
N GLU A 266 -22.79 -21.27 -12.13
CA GLU A 266 -23.38 -20.06 -12.71
C GLU A 266 -22.34 -19.16 -13.40
N ALA A 267 -21.05 -19.51 -13.36
CA ALA A 267 -19.98 -18.62 -13.81
C ALA A 267 -20.10 -18.21 -15.28
N MET A 268 -20.49 -19.12 -16.16
CA MET A 268 -20.67 -18.80 -17.59
C MET A 268 -21.90 -17.93 -17.84
N ALA A 269 -23.01 -18.20 -17.15
CA ALA A 269 -24.21 -17.37 -17.23
C ALA A 269 -23.96 -15.95 -16.71
N LEU A 270 -23.25 -15.83 -15.58
CA LEU A 270 -22.87 -14.53 -15.00
C LEU A 270 -21.84 -13.80 -15.88
N ALA A 271 -20.89 -14.52 -16.48
CA ALA A 271 -19.96 -13.94 -17.44
C ALA A 271 -20.69 -13.44 -18.69
N ALA A 272 -21.69 -14.15 -19.20
CA ALA A 272 -22.51 -13.69 -20.33
C ALA A 272 -23.34 -12.44 -19.97
N ALA A 273 -23.94 -12.40 -18.77
CA ALA A 273 -24.78 -11.31 -18.30
C ALA A 273 -24.02 -10.03 -17.91
N ALA A 274 -22.69 -10.10 -17.72
CA ALA A 274 -21.89 -8.95 -17.31
C ALA A 274 -21.86 -7.86 -18.41
N PRO A 275 -21.75 -6.57 -18.07
CA PRO A 275 -21.60 -5.49 -19.06
C PRO A 275 -20.38 -5.67 -19.97
N ASP A 276 -20.39 -5.03 -21.14
CA ASP A 276 -19.22 -4.97 -22.04
C ASP A 276 -17.96 -4.48 -21.31
N GLY A 277 -16.87 -5.25 -21.38
CA GLY A 277 -15.63 -4.89 -20.68
C GLY A 277 -15.72 -5.01 -19.15
N GLY A 278 -16.81 -5.59 -18.62
CA GLY A 278 -17.05 -5.75 -17.19
C GLY A 278 -16.02 -6.62 -16.50
N THR A 279 -15.93 -6.51 -15.19
CA THR A 279 -15.04 -7.35 -14.37
C THR A 279 -15.83 -8.42 -13.65
N LEU A 280 -15.33 -9.66 -13.65
CA LEU A 280 -15.88 -10.75 -12.87
C LEU A 280 -14.83 -11.26 -11.88
N ARG A 281 -15.21 -11.41 -10.62
CA ARG A 281 -14.35 -11.96 -9.59
C ARG A 281 -14.67 -13.43 -9.37
N ILE A 282 -13.68 -14.30 -9.47
CA ILE A 282 -13.86 -15.74 -9.33
C ILE A 282 -12.88 -16.33 -8.31
N ARG A 283 -13.28 -17.42 -7.65
CA ARG A 283 -12.41 -18.28 -6.86
C ARG A 283 -12.19 -19.58 -7.62
N ILE A 284 -10.93 -19.90 -7.88
CA ILE A 284 -10.52 -21.14 -8.54
C ILE A 284 -9.90 -22.06 -7.50
N THR A 285 -10.23 -23.35 -7.58
CA THR A 285 -9.77 -24.40 -6.67
C THR A 285 -9.26 -25.59 -7.47
N GLY A 286 -8.11 -26.14 -7.09
CA GLY A 286 -7.51 -27.29 -7.76
C GLY A 286 -6.29 -27.85 -7.03
N PRO A 287 -5.65 -28.89 -7.58
CA PRO A 287 -4.46 -29.49 -6.99
C PRO A 287 -3.30 -28.49 -6.98
N ASP A 288 -2.59 -28.43 -5.86
CA ASP A 288 -1.42 -27.59 -5.70
C ASP A 288 -0.28 -28.04 -6.64
N PHE A 289 0.49 -27.09 -7.15
CA PHE A 289 1.59 -27.37 -8.07
C PHE A 289 2.71 -28.21 -7.42
N ASP A 290 3.04 -27.96 -6.15
CA ASP A 290 4.15 -28.62 -5.46
C ASP A 290 3.72 -29.95 -4.81
N ASP A 291 2.45 -30.05 -4.40
CA ASP A 291 1.87 -31.26 -3.80
C ASP A 291 0.48 -31.57 -4.40
N PRO A 292 0.40 -32.47 -5.40
CA PRO A 292 -0.85 -32.79 -6.09
C PRO A 292 -1.96 -33.35 -5.20
N ASP A 293 -1.66 -33.79 -3.98
CA ASP A 293 -2.64 -34.29 -3.01
C ASP A 293 -3.19 -33.19 -2.09
N LYS A 294 -2.62 -31.98 -2.16
CA LYS A 294 -3.16 -30.78 -1.50
C LYS A 294 -4.01 -29.98 -2.47
N ILE A 295 -5.10 -29.43 -1.95
CA ILE A 295 -5.97 -28.52 -2.69
C ILE A 295 -5.53 -27.09 -2.38
N ASN A 296 -5.25 -26.32 -3.42
CA ASN A 296 -4.96 -24.90 -3.35
C ASN A 296 -6.18 -24.09 -3.86
N TYR A 297 -6.26 -22.82 -3.49
CA TYR A 297 -7.32 -21.91 -3.90
C TYR A 297 -6.78 -20.51 -4.14
N THR A 298 -7.30 -19.83 -5.15
CA THR A 298 -6.92 -18.45 -5.47
C THR A 298 -8.11 -17.63 -5.96
N SER A 299 -8.11 -16.34 -5.62
CA SER A 299 -9.11 -15.39 -6.10
C SER A 299 -8.55 -14.48 -7.19
N LEU A 300 -9.29 -14.31 -8.28
CA LEU A 300 -8.88 -13.52 -9.44
C LEU A 300 -9.96 -12.51 -9.85
N ILE A 301 -9.55 -11.37 -10.41
CA ILE A 301 -10.43 -10.45 -11.14
C ILE A 301 -10.14 -10.62 -12.62
N LEU A 302 -11.14 -11.07 -13.35
CA LEU A 302 -11.11 -11.20 -14.80
C LEU A 302 -11.74 -9.97 -15.42
N LYS A 303 -11.03 -9.36 -16.38
CA LYS A 303 -11.64 -8.39 -17.29
C LYS A 303 -12.25 -9.18 -18.44
N LEU A 304 -13.57 -9.23 -18.45
CA LEU A 304 -14.30 -9.86 -19.53
C LEU A 304 -14.19 -8.96 -20.76
N GLY A 305 -14.01 -9.57 -21.93
CA GLY A 305 -13.94 -8.83 -23.18
C GLY A 305 -15.32 -8.32 -23.64
N LYS A 306 -15.54 -8.29 -24.96
CA LYS A 306 -16.83 -7.85 -25.53
C LYS A 306 -17.95 -8.82 -25.13
N ALA A 307 -19.18 -8.34 -25.06
CA ALA A 307 -20.35 -9.18 -24.85
C ALA A 307 -20.42 -10.28 -25.91
N GLY A 308 -20.77 -11.46 -25.44
CA GLY A 308 -20.74 -12.70 -26.17
C GLY A 308 -21.02 -13.84 -25.21
N ASP A 309 -20.84 -15.06 -25.69
CA ASP A 309 -21.04 -16.25 -24.87
C ASP A 309 -20.03 -16.32 -23.71
N GLY A 310 -20.44 -16.93 -22.59
CA GLY A 310 -19.66 -17.02 -21.36
C GLY A 310 -18.26 -17.59 -21.61
N GLU A 311 -18.17 -18.70 -22.35
CA GLU A 311 -16.92 -19.36 -22.72
C GLU A 311 -15.98 -18.45 -23.54
N THR A 312 -16.53 -17.74 -24.52
CA THR A 312 -15.76 -16.81 -25.36
C THR A 312 -15.22 -15.65 -24.52
N ARG A 313 -15.99 -15.17 -23.54
CA ARG A 313 -15.57 -14.08 -22.65
C ARG A 313 -14.48 -14.52 -21.67
N PHE A 314 -14.54 -15.75 -21.16
CA PHE A 314 -13.47 -16.33 -20.36
C PHE A 314 -12.19 -16.50 -21.19
N THR A 315 -12.31 -17.00 -22.42
CA THR A 315 -11.17 -17.14 -23.35
C THR A 315 -10.54 -15.78 -23.64
N GLN A 316 -11.33 -14.75 -23.89
CA GLN A 316 -10.83 -13.37 -24.07
C GLN A 316 -10.18 -12.79 -22.81
N SER A 317 -10.58 -13.25 -21.62
CA SER A 317 -9.93 -12.89 -20.35
C SER A 317 -8.64 -13.67 -20.09
N GLY A 318 -8.34 -14.68 -20.91
CA GLY A 318 -7.13 -15.50 -20.88
C GLY A 318 -7.28 -16.85 -20.19
N LEU A 319 -8.51 -17.32 -19.97
CA LEU A 319 -8.83 -18.63 -19.38
C LEU A 319 -9.64 -19.47 -20.37
N MET A 320 -9.15 -20.66 -20.69
CA MET A 320 -9.94 -21.65 -21.43
C MET A 320 -10.76 -22.44 -20.42
N VAL A 321 -12.08 -22.38 -20.57
CA VAL A 321 -13.04 -23.02 -19.65
C VAL A 321 -13.98 -23.93 -20.42
N MET A 322 -14.38 -25.01 -19.79
CA MET A 322 -15.37 -25.95 -20.31
C MET A 322 -16.38 -26.31 -19.22
N GLU A 323 -17.64 -26.50 -19.60
CA GLU A 323 -18.62 -27.09 -18.70
C GLU A 323 -18.49 -28.62 -18.73
N ASP A 324 -18.31 -29.22 -17.56
CA ASP A 324 -18.42 -30.67 -17.41
C ASP A 324 -19.27 -30.99 -16.18
N ASN A 325 -20.34 -31.77 -16.38
CA ASN A 325 -21.24 -32.25 -15.33
C ASN A 325 -21.77 -31.16 -14.36
N GLY A 326 -22.08 -29.97 -14.89
CA GLY A 326 -22.58 -28.83 -14.11
C GLY A 326 -21.51 -28.10 -13.27
N LYS A 327 -20.23 -28.38 -13.52
CA LYS A 327 -19.09 -27.64 -13.00
C LYS A 327 -18.34 -26.97 -14.14
N VAL A 328 -17.77 -25.79 -13.88
CA VAL A 328 -16.93 -25.10 -14.84
C VAL A 328 -15.47 -25.46 -14.56
N ILE A 329 -14.87 -26.20 -15.48
CA ILE A 329 -13.47 -26.62 -15.45
C ILE A 329 -12.63 -25.60 -16.21
N VAL A 330 -11.45 -25.30 -15.68
CA VAL A 330 -10.41 -24.51 -16.35
C VAL A 330 -9.43 -25.49 -16.99
N GLU A 331 -9.48 -25.61 -18.32
CA GLU A 331 -8.61 -26.53 -19.08
C GLU A 331 -7.18 -26.00 -19.20
N GLY A 332 -7.03 -24.67 -19.20
CA GLY A 332 -5.73 -24.04 -19.28
C GLY A 332 -5.81 -22.54 -19.55
N LEU A 333 -4.65 -21.98 -19.89
CA LEU A 333 -4.49 -20.55 -20.15
C LEU A 333 -4.25 -20.29 -21.64
N THR A 334 -4.82 -19.20 -22.15
CA THR A 334 -4.49 -18.76 -23.51
C THR A 334 -3.03 -18.35 -23.60
N TRP A 335 -2.44 -18.45 -24.79
CA TRP A 335 -1.02 -18.14 -25.00
C TRP A 335 -0.64 -16.68 -24.65
N ASP A 336 -1.57 -15.75 -24.80
CA ASP A 336 -1.42 -14.32 -24.49
C ASP A 336 -1.91 -13.94 -23.08
N SER A 337 -2.35 -14.92 -22.27
CA SER A 337 -2.94 -14.68 -20.96
C SER A 337 -1.97 -13.94 -20.03
N LYS A 338 -2.50 -12.95 -19.32
CA LYS A 338 -1.79 -12.28 -18.21
C LYS A 338 -1.78 -13.12 -16.94
N LEU A 339 -2.44 -14.27 -16.96
CA LEU A 339 -2.61 -15.18 -15.83
C LEU A 339 -1.62 -16.34 -15.82
N LYS A 340 -0.53 -16.29 -16.62
CA LYS A 340 0.53 -17.33 -16.67
C LYS A 340 1.16 -17.70 -15.33
N HIS A 341 0.98 -16.86 -14.32
CA HIS A 341 1.43 -17.18 -12.97
C HIS A 341 0.60 -18.30 -12.33
N LEU A 342 -0.60 -18.61 -12.83
CA LEU A 342 -1.44 -19.71 -12.34
C LEU A 342 -0.83 -21.08 -12.64
N ASP A 343 -0.05 -21.23 -13.70
CA ASP A 343 0.68 -22.48 -14.03
C ASP A 343 1.69 -22.87 -12.94
N LYS A 344 2.08 -21.91 -12.09
CA LYS A 344 2.98 -22.13 -10.95
C LYS A 344 2.23 -22.40 -9.64
N LEU A 345 0.91 -22.24 -9.63
CA LEU A 345 0.07 -22.41 -8.44
C LEU A 345 -0.74 -23.71 -8.49
N PHE A 346 -1.08 -24.17 -9.68
CA PHE A 346 -1.89 -25.37 -9.88
C PHE A 346 -1.23 -26.32 -10.87
N THR A 347 -1.36 -27.62 -10.62
CA THR A 347 -1.10 -28.64 -11.64
C THR A 347 -2.23 -28.59 -12.68
N MET A 348 -1.95 -28.02 -13.86
CA MET A 348 -2.92 -27.96 -14.96
C MET A 348 -2.72 -29.10 -15.95
N GLY A 349 -3.82 -29.57 -16.55
CA GLY A 349 -3.79 -30.57 -17.61
C GLY A 349 -3.80 -32.03 -17.15
N ASP A 350 -3.94 -32.30 -15.85
CA ASP A 350 -4.21 -33.64 -15.33
C ASP A 350 -5.72 -33.98 -15.47
N PRO A 351 -6.11 -34.97 -16.28
CA PRO A 351 -7.51 -35.36 -16.46
C PRO A 351 -8.18 -35.86 -15.18
N ASP A 352 -7.42 -36.40 -14.23
CA ASP A 352 -7.95 -37.01 -13.00
C ASP A 352 -8.18 -35.98 -11.88
N LYS A 353 -7.53 -34.81 -11.95
CA LYS A 353 -7.62 -33.73 -10.95
C LYS A 353 -7.77 -32.35 -11.63
N PRO A 354 -8.90 -32.05 -12.29
CA PRO A 354 -9.06 -30.81 -13.03
C PRO A 354 -9.23 -29.60 -12.10
N LEU A 355 -8.94 -28.42 -12.66
CA LEU A 355 -9.03 -27.13 -11.98
C LEU A 355 -10.47 -26.60 -12.11
N TYR A 356 -11.14 -26.23 -11.01
CA TYR A 356 -12.54 -25.81 -11.04
C TYR A 356 -12.71 -24.35 -10.66
N ILE A 357 -13.69 -23.69 -11.28
CA ILE A 357 -14.27 -22.46 -10.74
C ILE A 357 -15.25 -22.87 -9.63
N ASP A 358 -14.90 -22.55 -8.39
CA ASP A 358 -15.64 -22.94 -7.19
C ASP A 358 -16.77 -21.94 -6.88
N GLU A 359 -16.43 -20.64 -6.90
CA GLU A 359 -17.38 -19.57 -6.63
C GLU A 359 -17.17 -18.37 -7.55
N VAL A 360 -18.27 -17.69 -7.87
CA VAL A 360 -18.27 -16.37 -8.49
C VAL A 360 -18.73 -15.33 -7.47
N LEU A 361 -17.89 -14.32 -7.25
CA LEU A 361 -18.10 -13.28 -6.25
C LEU A 361 -18.71 -12.04 -6.91
N LEU A 362 -20.03 -11.91 -6.82
CA LEU A 362 -20.77 -10.74 -7.31
C LEU A 362 -20.73 -9.61 -6.28
N GLU A 363 -20.46 -8.39 -6.73
CA GLU A 363 -20.48 -7.22 -5.86
C GLU A 363 -21.91 -6.93 -5.41
N ASN A 364 -22.12 -6.85 -4.10
CA ASN A 364 -23.44 -6.66 -3.53
C ASN A 364 -23.83 -5.17 -3.54
N ASP A 365 -25.10 -4.85 -3.85
CA ASP A 365 -25.58 -3.46 -3.77
C ASP A 365 -25.60 -2.99 -2.31
N ARG A 366 -24.89 -1.91 -1.99
CA ARG A 366 -24.56 -1.53 -0.61
C ARG A 366 -24.89 -0.09 -0.33
N MET A 367 -25.18 0.15 0.94
CA MET A 367 -25.16 1.50 1.48
C MET A 367 -23.74 2.09 1.37
N PRO A 368 -23.59 3.41 1.17
CA PRO A 368 -22.30 4.07 1.21
C PRO A 368 -21.59 3.81 2.54
N LYS A 369 -20.31 3.40 2.49
CA LYS A 369 -19.49 3.14 3.69
C LYS A 369 -19.36 4.37 4.59
N GLU A 370 -19.47 5.56 4.01
CA GLU A 370 -19.36 6.86 4.67
C GLU A 370 -20.43 7.09 5.76
N ILE A 371 -21.50 6.29 5.80
CA ILE A 371 -22.51 6.35 6.88
C ILE A 371 -21.87 6.12 8.26
N PHE A 372 -20.82 5.29 8.34
CA PHE A 372 -20.11 5.03 9.59
C PHE A 372 -19.28 6.23 10.08
N TYR A 373 -19.11 7.29 9.28
CA TYR A 373 -18.52 8.54 9.77
C TYR A 373 -19.43 9.25 10.76
N ILE A 374 -20.75 9.11 10.65
CA ILE A 374 -21.72 9.76 11.55
C ILE A 374 -21.52 9.31 13.01
N PRO A 375 -21.58 8.00 13.36
CA PRO A 375 -21.35 7.57 14.74
C PRO A 375 -19.94 7.90 15.23
N ALA A 376 -18.92 7.85 14.36
CA ALA A 376 -17.55 8.21 14.72
C ALA A 376 -17.42 9.70 15.09
N LEU A 377 -18.04 10.60 14.31
CA LEU A 377 -18.05 12.04 14.58
C LEU A 377 -18.88 12.40 15.80
N LEU A 378 -19.97 11.69 16.07
CA LEU A 378 -20.75 11.85 17.30
C LEU A 378 -19.95 11.47 18.55
N LEU A 379 -19.24 10.33 18.50
CA LEU A 379 -18.34 9.91 19.56
C LEU A 379 -17.20 10.91 19.78
N LEU A 380 -16.61 11.42 18.69
CA LEU A 380 -15.61 12.48 18.76
C LEU A 380 -16.16 13.74 19.43
N GLY A 381 -17.35 14.21 19.02
CA GLY A 381 -18.02 15.35 19.61
C GLY A 381 -18.26 15.19 21.11
N PHE A 382 -18.63 13.98 21.54
CA PHE A 382 -18.79 13.64 22.96
C PHE A 382 -17.47 13.75 23.74
N ILE A 383 -16.37 13.20 23.20
CA ILE A 383 -15.03 13.31 23.81
C ILE A 383 -14.61 14.77 23.91
N ILE A 384 -14.77 15.54 22.83
CA ILE A 384 -14.46 16.98 22.79
C ILE A 384 -15.25 17.72 23.87
N MET A 385 -16.54 17.44 24.02
CA MET A 385 -17.37 18.08 25.05
C MET A 385 -16.83 17.81 26.46
N ILE A 386 -16.50 16.55 26.77
CA ILE A 386 -15.96 16.16 28.08
C ILE A 386 -14.62 16.82 28.34
N GLN A 387 -13.71 16.79 27.37
CA GLN A 387 -12.37 17.36 27.52
C GLN A 387 -12.41 18.89 27.63
N ARG A 388 -13.25 19.58 26.85
CA ARG A 388 -13.42 21.04 26.97
C ARG A 388 -13.97 21.46 28.32
N ARG A 389 -14.87 20.66 28.93
CA ARG A 389 -15.33 20.89 30.31
C ARG A 389 -14.18 20.81 31.31
N ARG A 390 -13.30 19.80 31.19
CA ARG A 390 -12.12 19.66 32.06
C ARG A 390 -11.05 20.73 31.83
N HIS A 391 -10.81 21.11 30.58
CA HIS A 391 -9.83 22.14 30.23
C HIS A 391 -10.18 23.49 30.85
N ARG A 392 -11.48 23.85 30.92
CA ARG A 392 -11.94 25.08 31.57
C ARG A 392 -11.63 25.11 33.07
N THR A 393 -11.57 23.95 33.73
CA THR A 393 -11.24 23.81 35.15
C THR A 393 -9.72 23.87 35.41
N TYR A 394 -8.89 23.59 34.40
CA TYR A 394 -7.42 23.54 34.52
C TYR A 394 -6.73 24.87 34.14
N ARG A 395 -7.47 25.97 34.07
CA ARG A 395 -6.86 27.27 33.76
C ARG A 395 -5.90 27.61 34.92
N PRO A 396 -4.57 27.66 34.71
CA PRO A 396 -3.67 28.05 35.78
C PRO A 396 -4.10 29.44 36.25
N GLU A 397 -4.20 29.63 37.56
CA GLU A 397 -4.25 30.99 38.13
C GLU A 397 -3.18 31.80 37.41
N LYS A 398 -3.58 32.93 36.84
CA LYS A 398 -2.62 33.88 36.27
C LYS A 398 -1.58 34.11 37.36
N GLU A 399 -0.30 33.83 37.07
CA GLU A 399 0.79 34.32 37.91
C GLU A 399 0.51 35.81 38.19
N PRO A 400 0.51 36.25 39.46
CA PRO A 400 0.39 37.66 39.75
C PRO A 400 1.52 38.35 39.02
N ALA A 401 1.18 39.32 38.17
CA ALA A 401 2.15 40.12 37.45
C ALA A 401 3.14 40.69 38.47
N THR A 402 4.36 40.14 38.48
CA THR A 402 5.46 40.69 39.27
C THR A 402 5.72 42.08 38.73
N ALA A 403 5.39 43.08 39.55
CA ALA A 403 5.64 44.49 39.32
C ALA A 403 7.13 44.82 39.43
#